data_AF-A0A357A9W3-F1
#
_entry.id   AF-A0A357A9W3-F1
#
_cell.length_a   1.000
_cell.length_b   1.000
_cell.length_c   1.000
_cell.angle_alpha   90.00
_cell.angle_beta   90.00
_cell.angle_gamma   90.00
#
_symmetry.space_group_name_H-M   'P 1'
#
loop_
_entity.id
_entity.type
_entity.pdbx_description
1 polymer ?
#
loop_
_entity_poly.entity_id
_entity_poly.type
_entity_poly.pdbx_seq_one_letter_code
_entity_poly.pdbx_strand_id
1 'polypeptide(L)'
;MMIDTIVSDLSHRFSITLIHLPSLRSLAIAALLLGFYALIALPLGFYSQFLSRTLVRNKKIQLQVMIQAIATPALSEEVVFRVLLLPNPQNSPTLSQWLLWGSISLILFILYHPINGLLFFPPGRKVFQHPIFLTLAALLGVICTLSYAYSGCLWIPALIHWVIVVIWLLKLGGYEKLSVVAPEVSSL
;
A
#
# COMPACT_ATOMS: atom_id res chain seq x y z
N MET A 1 -34.21 0.65 -4.77
CA MET A 1 -34.02 2.10 -4.56
C MET A 1 -32.74 2.40 -3.79
N MET A 2 -32.60 2.09 -2.49
CA MET A 2 -31.36 2.41 -1.72
C MET A 2 -30.11 1.65 -2.21
N ILE A 3 -30.24 0.38 -2.58
CA ILE A 3 -29.13 -0.43 -3.13
C ILE A 3 -28.69 0.10 -4.49
N ASP A 4 -29.65 0.47 -5.36
CA ASP A 4 -29.35 1.00 -6.69
C ASP A 4 -28.60 2.34 -6.62
N THR A 5 -28.94 3.19 -5.63
CA THR A 5 -28.22 4.45 -5.39
C THR A 5 -26.78 4.20 -4.91
N ILE A 6 -26.56 3.21 -4.03
CA ILE A 6 -25.22 2.84 -3.54
C ILE A 6 -24.38 2.25 -4.68
N VAL A 7 -24.95 1.37 -5.51
CA VAL A 7 -24.27 0.76 -6.65
C VAL A 7 -23.95 1.79 -7.74
N SER A 8 -24.87 2.72 -7.99
CA SER A 8 -24.65 3.84 -8.90
C SER A 8 -23.54 4.78 -8.41
N ASP A 9 -23.49 5.10 -7.12
CA ASP A 9 -22.44 5.97 -6.56
C ASP A 9 -21.07 5.28 -6.59
N LEU A 10 -21.00 3.99 -6.23
CA LEU A 10 -19.76 3.21 -6.29
C LEU A 10 -19.22 3.06 -7.71
N SER A 11 -20.08 2.79 -8.70
CA SER A 11 -19.65 2.65 -10.10
C SER A 11 -19.14 3.98 -10.67
N HIS A 12 -19.84 5.09 -10.38
CA HIS A 12 -19.40 6.43 -10.76
C HIS A 12 -18.06 6.81 -10.11
N ARG A 13 -17.88 6.53 -8.81
CA ARG A 13 -16.62 6.74 -8.09
C ARG A 13 -15.48 5.93 -8.66
N PHE A 14 -15.72 4.68 -9.02
CA PHE A 14 -14.72 3.80 -9.64
C PHE A 14 -14.27 4.34 -10.99
N SER A 15 -15.21 4.74 -11.85
CA SER A 15 -14.91 5.30 -13.18
C SER A 15 -14.13 6.63 -13.10
N ILE A 16 -14.52 7.54 -12.21
CA ILE A 16 -13.84 8.84 -12.07
C ILE A 16 -12.42 8.68 -11.52
N THR A 17 -12.23 7.83 -10.52
CA THR A 17 -10.92 7.65 -9.86
C THR A 17 -9.93 6.88 -10.72
N LEU A 18 -10.38 5.96 -11.59
CA LEU A 18 -9.52 5.27 -12.55
C LEU A 18 -9.06 6.18 -13.70
N ILE A 19 -9.90 7.12 -14.15
CA ILE A 19 -9.64 7.92 -15.35
C ILE A 19 -8.86 9.20 -15.00
N HIS A 20 -8.94 9.70 -13.76
CA HIS A 20 -8.19 10.87 -13.34
C HIS A 20 -6.69 10.60 -13.27
N LEU A 21 -5.96 11.09 -14.27
CA LEU A 21 -4.51 11.07 -14.29
C LEU A 21 -3.91 11.96 -13.19
N PRO A 22 -2.77 11.57 -12.62
CA PRO A 22 -2.12 12.33 -11.56
C PRO A 22 -1.63 13.70 -12.07
N SER A 23 -1.94 14.76 -11.33
CA SER A 23 -1.38 16.08 -11.57
C SER A 23 0.08 16.17 -11.08
N LEU A 24 0.88 17.10 -11.64
CA LEU A 24 2.25 17.37 -11.15
C LEU A 24 2.29 17.69 -9.66
N ARG A 25 1.29 18.42 -9.15
CA ARG A 25 1.17 18.75 -7.74
C ARG A 25 0.93 17.51 -6.87
N SER A 26 0.08 16.59 -7.35
CA SER A 26 -0.19 15.32 -6.68
C SER A 26 1.06 14.41 -6.67
N LEU A 27 1.84 14.42 -7.75
CA LEU A 27 3.13 13.71 -7.81
C LEU A 27 4.18 14.29 -6.85
N ALA A 28 4.26 15.62 -6.73
CA ALA A 28 5.14 16.26 -5.75
C ALA A 28 4.78 15.86 -4.31
N ILE A 29 3.48 15.76 -4.01
CA ILE A 29 3.00 15.27 -2.71
C ILE A 29 3.33 13.79 -2.51
N ALA A 30 3.18 12.97 -3.54
CA ALA A 30 3.60 11.57 -3.46
C ALA A 30 5.09 11.45 -3.13
N ALA A 31 5.94 12.25 -3.76
CA ALA A 31 7.38 12.29 -3.46
C ALA A 31 7.67 12.73 -2.02
N LEU A 32 6.97 13.77 -1.53
CA LEU A 32 7.11 14.23 -0.15
C LEU A 32 6.69 13.15 0.86
N LEU A 33 5.55 12.49 0.62
CA LEU A 33 5.04 11.42 1.48
C LEU A 33 5.95 10.19 1.46
N LEU A 34 6.53 9.83 0.31
CA LEU A 34 7.56 8.80 0.21
C LEU A 34 8.81 9.16 1.02
N GLY A 35 9.25 10.43 0.96
CA GLY A 35 10.35 10.93 1.78
C GLY A 35 10.07 10.81 3.28
N PHE A 36 8.87 11.23 3.70
CA PHE A 36 8.43 11.10 5.09
C PHE A 36 8.35 9.63 5.55
N TYR A 37 7.80 8.75 4.71
CA TYR A 37 7.78 7.32 4.96
C TYR A 37 9.20 6.78 5.14
N ALA A 38 10.11 7.09 4.22
CA ALA A 38 11.47 6.60 4.26
C ALA A 38 12.23 7.07 5.52
N LEU A 39 11.99 8.33 5.95
CA LEU A 39 12.59 8.90 7.16
C LEU A 39 12.25 8.11 8.43
N ILE A 40 11.07 7.50 8.50
CA ILE A 40 10.64 6.68 9.64
C ILE A 40 10.97 5.20 9.40
N ALA A 41 10.64 4.70 8.21
CA ALA A 41 10.70 3.28 7.88
C ALA A 41 12.13 2.74 7.81
N LEU A 42 13.08 3.51 7.27
CA LEU A 42 14.47 3.04 7.16
C LEU A 42 15.13 2.93 8.55
N PRO A 43 15.13 3.95 9.42
CA PRO A 43 15.70 3.81 10.76
C PRO A 43 15.01 2.70 11.58
N LEU A 44 13.67 2.68 11.62
CA LEU A 44 12.93 1.67 12.37
C LEU A 44 13.21 0.26 11.85
N GLY A 45 13.18 0.09 10.53
CA GLY A 45 13.37 -1.20 9.87
C GLY A 45 14.79 -1.75 10.03
N PHE A 46 15.82 -0.92 9.92
CA PHE A 46 17.20 -1.36 10.16
C PHE A 46 17.50 -1.57 11.64
N TYR A 47 17.04 -0.68 12.53
CA TYR A 47 17.25 -0.80 13.98
C TYR A 47 16.63 -2.10 14.54
N SER A 48 15.44 -2.44 14.07
CA SER A 48 14.75 -3.68 14.45
C SER A 48 15.22 -4.93 13.69
N GLN A 49 16.22 -4.81 12.81
CA GLN A 49 16.72 -5.87 11.94
C GLN A 49 15.64 -6.47 11.00
N PHE A 50 14.52 -5.77 10.83
CA PHE A 50 13.48 -6.17 9.91
C PHE A 50 13.90 -5.93 8.45
N LEU A 51 14.56 -4.82 8.14
CA LEU A 51 15.11 -4.55 6.81
C LEU A 51 16.56 -5.05 6.72
N SER A 52 16.92 -5.65 5.59
CA SER A 52 18.29 -6.06 5.27
C SER A 52 18.69 -5.52 3.90
N ARG A 53 19.96 -5.14 3.72
CA ARG A 53 20.45 -4.64 2.42
C ARG A 53 20.74 -5.82 1.50
N THR A 54 19.74 -6.25 0.75
CA THR A 54 19.85 -7.39 -0.16
C THR A 54 19.31 -7.01 -1.52
N LEU A 55 19.99 -7.44 -2.58
CA LEU A 55 19.60 -7.09 -3.95
C LEU A 55 19.23 -8.35 -4.72
N VAL A 56 17.98 -8.44 -5.14
CA VAL A 56 17.56 -9.47 -6.09
C VAL A 56 18.22 -9.18 -7.44
N ARG A 57 19.20 -9.99 -7.86
CA ARG A 57 19.95 -9.74 -9.10
C ARG A 57 19.24 -10.22 -10.36
N ASN A 58 18.37 -11.21 -10.23
CA ASN A 58 17.69 -11.83 -11.35
C ASN A 58 16.66 -10.85 -11.96
N LYS A 59 16.95 -10.35 -13.17
CA LYS A 59 16.11 -9.36 -13.89
C LYS A 59 14.70 -9.88 -14.17
N LYS A 60 14.54 -11.18 -14.40
CA LYS A 60 13.22 -11.79 -14.64
C LYS A 60 12.38 -11.71 -13.36
N ILE A 61 12.97 -12.02 -12.22
CA ILE A 61 12.31 -11.90 -10.91
C ILE A 61 11.98 -10.44 -10.61
N GLN A 62 12.91 -9.50 -10.84
CA GLN A 62 12.63 -8.07 -10.66
C GLN A 62 11.41 -7.61 -11.48
N LEU A 63 11.37 -7.95 -12.77
CA LEU A 63 10.25 -7.59 -13.65
C LEU A 63 8.94 -8.24 -13.19
N GLN A 64 8.97 -9.52 -12.81
CA GLN A 64 7.80 -10.21 -12.29
C GLN A 64 7.26 -9.54 -11.02
N VAL A 65 8.13 -9.21 -10.07
CA VAL A 65 7.76 -8.50 -8.83
C VAL A 65 7.15 -7.14 -9.15
N MET A 66 7.77 -6.36 -10.04
CA MET A 66 7.24 -5.04 -10.43
C MET A 66 5.85 -5.12 -11.06
N ILE A 67 5.63 -6.08 -11.97
CA ILE A 67 4.34 -6.28 -12.64
C ILE A 67 3.30 -6.86 -11.69
N GLN A 68 3.65 -7.81 -10.82
CA GLN A 68 2.68 -8.38 -9.89
C GLN A 68 2.28 -7.37 -8.82
N ALA A 69 3.26 -6.65 -8.27
CA ALA A 69 3.04 -5.68 -7.20
C ALA A 69 2.09 -4.54 -7.60
N ILE A 70 1.98 -4.18 -8.89
CA ILE A 70 1.04 -3.14 -9.32
C ILE A 70 -0.40 -3.63 -9.19
N ALA A 71 -0.68 -4.89 -9.55
CA ALA A 71 -2.01 -5.46 -9.46
C ALA A 71 -2.35 -5.81 -8.00
N THR A 72 -1.46 -6.55 -7.35
CA THR A 72 -1.57 -6.93 -5.93
C THR A 72 -0.18 -6.88 -5.30
N PRO A 73 0.03 -6.02 -4.28
CA PRO A 73 -1.00 -5.37 -3.48
C PRO A 73 -1.50 -3.99 -4.00
N ALA A 74 -0.73 -3.28 -4.84
CA ALA A 74 -0.87 -1.82 -4.92
C ALA A 74 -2.21 -1.30 -5.47
N LEU A 75 -2.81 -1.91 -6.49
CA LEU A 75 -4.13 -1.46 -6.98
C LEU A 75 -5.27 -2.11 -6.20
N SER A 76 -5.22 -3.44 -6.01
CA SER A 76 -6.32 -4.17 -5.37
C SER A 76 -6.59 -3.69 -3.95
N GLU A 77 -5.55 -3.50 -3.14
CA GLU A 77 -5.70 -3.01 -1.77
C GLU A 77 -6.15 -1.55 -1.76
N GLU A 78 -5.57 -0.67 -2.58
CA GLU A 78 -5.96 0.75 -2.59
C GLU A 78 -7.39 0.97 -3.08
N VAL A 79 -7.88 0.16 -4.02
CA VAL A 79 -9.31 0.16 -4.38
C VAL A 79 -10.16 -0.15 -3.15
N VAL A 80 -9.87 -1.24 -2.45
CA VAL A 80 -10.67 -1.67 -1.28
C VAL A 80 -10.58 -0.63 -0.16
N PHE A 81 -9.38 -0.28 0.26
CA PHE A 81 -9.21 0.52 1.47
C PHE A 81 -9.39 2.02 1.24
N ARG A 82 -9.12 2.55 0.04
CA ARG A 82 -9.18 4.00 -0.22
C ARG A 82 -10.40 4.38 -1.04
N VAL A 83 -10.72 3.63 -2.09
CA VAL A 83 -11.86 4.00 -2.95
C VAL A 83 -13.18 3.53 -2.34
N LEU A 84 -13.27 2.28 -1.87
CA LEU A 84 -14.54 1.74 -1.35
C LEU A 84 -14.85 2.19 0.08
N LEU A 85 -13.85 2.17 0.98
CA LEU A 85 -14.08 2.45 2.40
C LEU A 85 -14.00 3.93 2.80
N LEU A 86 -13.17 4.75 2.14
CA LEU A 86 -13.06 6.16 2.52
C LEU A 86 -14.17 6.99 1.89
N PRO A 87 -14.56 8.12 2.52
CA PRO A 87 -15.44 9.10 1.88
C PRO A 87 -14.80 9.65 0.60
N ASN A 88 -15.63 9.96 -0.40
CA ASN A 88 -15.11 10.62 -1.60
C ASN A 88 -14.65 12.06 -1.25
N PRO A 89 -13.37 12.43 -1.47
CA PRO A 89 -12.90 13.79 -1.22
C PRO A 89 -13.68 14.89 -1.96
N GLN A 90 -14.23 14.58 -3.15
CA GLN A 90 -15.01 15.54 -3.96
C GLN A 90 -16.36 15.90 -3.33
N ASN A 91 -16.90 15.06 -2.45
CA ASN A 91 -18.19 15.29 -1.79
C ASN A 91 -18.07 16.15 -0.52
N SER A 92 -16.90 16.77 -0.28
CA SER A 92 -16.63 17.63 0.89
C SER A 92 -17.06 17.01 2.23
N PRO A 93 -16.63 15.77 2.55
CA PRO A 93 -16.96 15.11 3.81
C PRO A 93 -16.43 15.89 5.02
N THR A 94 -17.16 15.80 6.13
CA THR A 94 -16.76 16.43 7.40
C THR A 94 -15.50 15.78 7.98
N LEU A 95 -14.77 16.50 8.85
CA LEU A 95 -13.59 15.97 9.54
C LEU A 95 -13.93 14.70 10.35
N SER A 96 -15.08 14.65 11.02
CA SER A 96 -15.51 13.48 11.80
C SER A 96 -15.75 12.25 10.92
N GLN A 97 -16.35 12.42 9.73
CA GLN A 97 -16.51 11.34 8.75
C GLN A 97 -15.15 10.83 8.26
N TRP A 98 -14.22 11.74 7.96
CA TRP A 98 -12.85 11.39 7.58
C TRP A 98 -12.12 10.61 8.66
N LEU A 99 -12.19 11.07 9.91
CA LEU A 99 -11.54 10.39 11.03
C LEU A 99 -12.14 9.01 11.27
N LEU A 100 -13.47 8.90 11.30
CA LEU A 100 -14.16 7.61 11.52
C LEU A 100 -13.81 6.59 10.43
N TRP A 101 -14.05 6.92 9.18
CA TRP A 101 -13.82 5.99 8.07
C TRP A 101 -12.33 5.79 7.77
N GLY A 102 -11.50 6.81 7.99
CA GLY A 102 -10.05 6.70 7.94
C GLY A 102 -9.50 5.72 8.97
N SER A 103 -9.98 5.80 10.22
CA SER A 103 -9.62 4.84 11.27
C SER A 103 -10.10 3.44 10.96
N ILE A 104 -11.35 3.26 10.53
CA ILE A 104 -11.89 1.94 10.13
C ILE A 104 -11.06 1.34 9.00
N SER A 105 -10.82 2.10 7.94
CA SER A 105 -10.00 1.66 6.79
C SER A 105 -8.59 1.25 7.22
N LEU A 106 -7.93 2.05 8.07
CA LEU A 106 -6.59 1.74 8.57
C LEU A 106 -6.55 0.47 9.43
N ILE A 107 -7.51 0.30 10.35
CA ILE A 107 -7.59 -0.89 11.19
C ILE A 107 -7.80 -2.14 10.31
N LEU A 108 -8.73 -2.09 9.36
CA LEU A 108 -8.98 -3.20 8.44
C LEU A 108 -7.78 -3.49 7.55
N PHE A 109 -7.07 -2.46 7.07
CA PHE A 109 -5.83 -2.61 6.31
C PHE A 109 -4.76 -3.34 7.13
N ILE A 110 -4.57 -2.98 8.40
CA ILE A 110 -3.60 -3.65 9.29
C ILE A 110 -4.02 -5.09 9.55
N LEU A 111 -5.30 -5.35 9.87
CA LEU A 111 -5.81 -6.69 10.15
C LEU A 111 -5.86 -7.60 8.91
N TYR A 112 -5.99 -7.02 7.73
CA TYR A 112 -5.94 -7.77 6.48
C TYR A 112 -4.62 -8.52 6.31
N HIS A 113 -3.49 -7.96 6.73
CA HIS A 113 -2.18 -8.60 6.58
C HIS A 113 -2.06 -9.95 7.31
N PRO A 114 -2.30 -10.06 8.63
CA PRO A 114 -2.23 -11.36 9.30
C PRO A 114 -3.29 -12.32 8.76
N ILE A 115 -4.49 -11.85 8.40
CA ILE A 115 -5.52 -12.68 7.75
C ILE A 115 -5.01 -13.21 6.40
N ASN A 116 -4.37 -12.36 5.60
CA ASN A 116 -3.77 -12.71 4.32
C ASN A 116 -2.69 -13.79 4.50
N GLY A 117 -1.82 -13.63 5.49
CA GLY A 117 -0.80 -14.62 5.84
C GLY A 117 -1.35 -15.92 6.42
N LEU A 118 -2.56 -15.91 6.97
CA LEU A 118 -3.21 -17.11 7.47
C LEU A 118 -3.93 -17.87 6.35
N LEU A 119 -4.64 -17.17 5.47
CA LEU A 119 -5.64 -17.76 4.57
C LEU A 119 -5.21 -17.81 3.09
N PHE A 120 -4.57 -16.75 2.57
CA PHE A 120 -4.34 -16.62 1.12
C PHE A 120 -2.86 -16.76 0.75
N PHE A 121 -1.94 -16.36 1.62
CA PHE A 121 -0.50 -16.46 1.42
C PHE A 121 0.24 -17.01 2.67
N PRO A 122 0.08 -18.31 2.99
CA PRO A 122 0.73 -18.96 4.11
C PRO A 122 2.26 -18.76 4.23
N PRO A 123 3.05 -18.70 3.14
CA PRO A 123 4.48 -18.42 3.23
C PRO A 123 4.81 -17.09 3.92
N GLY A 124 3.96 -16.07 3.76
CA GLY A 124 4.14 -14.76 4.37
C GLY A 124 3.68 -14.66 5.82
N ARG A 125 3.11 -15.72 6.42
CA ARG A 125 2.47 -15.68 7.74
C ARG A 125 3.33 -15.02 8.82
N LYS A 126 4.60 -15.45 8.94
CA LYS A 126 5.54 -14.91 9.94
C LYS A 126 5.81 -13.42 9.72
N VAL A 127 5.90 -12.99 8.46
CA VAL A 127 6.15 -11.59 8.10
C VAL A 127 4.92 -10.74 8.37
N PHE A 128 3.75 -11.19 7.92
CA PHE A 128 2.51 -10.44 8.03
C PHE A 128 1.94 -10.36 9.45
N GLN A 129 2.45 -11.17 10.38
CA GLN A 129 2.17 -11.07 11.81
C GLN A 129 3.27 -10.32 12.58
N HIS A 130 4.38 -9.98 11.92
CA HIS A 130 5.51 -9.34 12.57
C HIS A 130 5.16 -7.90 12.98
N PRO A 131 5.33 -7.50 14.26
CA PRO A 131 4.92 -6.17 14.71
C PRO A 131 5.53 -5.02 13.91
N ILE A 132 6.82 -5.12 13.55
CA ILE A 132 7.47 -4.08 12.73
C ILE A 132 6.87 -4.01 11.33
N PHE A 133 6.54 -5.15 10.72
CA PHE A 133 5.89 -5.16 9.42
C PHE A 133 4.52 -4.47 9.51
N LEU A 134 3.73 -4.78 10.54
CA LEU A 134 2.43 -4.16 10.76
C LEU A 134 2.53 -2.65 11.04
N THR A 135 3.55 -2.20 11.78
CA THR A 135 3.81 -0.78 11.99
C THR A 135 4.17 -0.06 10.68
N LEU A 136 5.02 -0.66 9.85
CA LEU A 136 5.38 -0.11 8.54
C LEU A 136 4.20 -0.11 7.57
N ALA A 137 3.39 -1.19 7.57
CA ALA A 137 2.15 -1.26 6.83
C ALA A 137 1.16 -0.18 7.32
N ALA A 138 0.99 0.00 8.63
CA ALA A 138 0.14 1.05 9.19
C ALA A 138 0.59 2.44 8.72
N LEU A 139 1.90 2.72 8.74
CA LEU A 139 2.45 3.98 8.24
C LEU A 139 2.19 4.17 6.74
N LEU A 140 2.40 3.13 5.93
CA LEU A 140 2.04 3.12 4.50
C LEU A 140 0.54 3.40 4.33
N GLY A 141 -0.29 2.80 5.18
CA GLY A 141 -1.72 2.97 5.12
C GLY A 141 -2.16 4.41 5.41
N VAL A 142 -1.51 5.06 6.38
CA VAL A 142 -1.73 6.48 6.70
C VAL A 142 -1.33 7.37 5.52
N ILE A 143 -0.13 7.21 4.97
CA ILE A 143 0.32 8.07 3.87
C ILE A 143 -0.53 7.88 2.60
N CYS A 144 -0.97 6.65 2.30
CA CYS A 144 -1.88 6.38 1.18
C CYS A 144 -3.22 7.08 1.41
N THR A 145 -3.78 6.99 2.61
CA THR A 145 -5.02 7.69 2.99
C THR A 145 -4.88 9.21 2.87
N LEU A 146 -3.78 9.80 3.35
CA LEU A 146 -3.51 11.24 3.20
C LEU A 146 -3.38 11.65 1.72
N SER A 147 -2.68 10.83 0.92
CA SER A 147 -2.50 11.10 -0.50
C SER A 147 -3.81 11.03 -1.28
N TYR A 148 -4.70 10.10 -0.91
CA TYR A 148 -6.03 9.97 -1.50
C TYR A 148 -6.94 11.11 -1.05
N ALA A 149 -6.96 11.45 0.25
CA ALA A 149 -7.74 12.56 0.77
C ALA A 149 -7.37 13.89 0.09
N TYR A 150 -6.08 14.08 -0.20
CA TYR A 150 -5.61 15.27 -0.91
C TYR A 150 -5.96 15.25 -2.41
N SER A 151 -5.74 14.13 -3.09
CA SER A 151 -5.76 14.08 -4.56
C SER A 151 -7.08 13.61 -5.17
N GLY A 152 -7.89 12.86 -4.43
CA GLY A 152 -9.07 12.14 -4.96
C GLY A 152 -8.74 11.14 -6.08
N CYS A 153 -7.47 10.79 -6.27
CA CYS A 153 -6.98 9.98 -7.38
C CYS A 153 -6.46 8.65 -6.84
N LEU A 154 -6.88 7.53 -7.44
CA LEU A 154 -6.41 6.18 -7.05
C LEU A 154 -4.94 5.95 -7.40
N TRP A 155 -4.46 6.54 -8.51
CA TRP A 155 -3.10 6.30 -8.99
C TRP A 155 -2.02 6.80 -8.04
N ILE A 156 -2.30 7.84 -7.24
CA ILE A 156 -1.35 8.39 -6.29
C ILE A 156 -1.05 7.44 -5.13
N PRO A 157 -2.03 6.98 -4.32
CA PRO A 157 -1.78 6.00 -3.28
C PRO A 157 -1.26 4.67 -3.86
N ALA A 158 -1.78 4.23 -5.01
CA ALA A 158 -1.29 3.02 -5.68
C ALA A 158 0.19 3.14 -6.07
N LEU A 159 0.64 4.28 -6.60
CA LEU A 159 2.05 4.52 -6.90
C LEU A 159 2.92 4.51 -5.64
N ILE A 160 2.49 5.18 -4.57
CA ILE A 160 3.22 5.20 -3.29
C ILE A 160 3.37 3.78 -2.73
N HIS A 161 2.26 3.04 -2.68
CA HIS A 161 2.22 1.65 -2.23
C HIS A 161 3.16 0.79 -3.08
N TRP A 162 3.02 0.85 -4.40
CA TRP A 162 3.83 0.08 -5.33
C TRP A 162 5.33 0.34 -5.15
N VAL A 163 5.75 1.61 -5.08
CA VAL A 163 7.16 1.98 -4.88
C VAL A 163 7.70 1.39 -3.58
N ILE A 164 6.97 1.54 -2.48
CA ILE A 164 7.40 1.03 -1.16
C ILE A 164 7.54 -0.49 -1.18
N VAL A 165 6.55 -1.21 -1.71
CA VAL A 165 6.57 -2.68 -1.78
C VAL A 165 7.68 -3.17 -2.70
N VAL A 166 7.83 -2.60 -3.90
CA VAL A 166 8.88 -3.02 -4.85
C VAL A 166 10.27 -2.78 -4.28
N ILE A 167 10.52 -1.62 -3.66
CA ILE A 167 11.81 -1.34 -3.03
C ILE A 167 12.05 -2.31 -1.87
N TRP A 168 11.05 -2.58 -1.04
CA TRP A 168 11.19 -3.52 0.06
C TRP A 168 11.53 -4.93 -0.42
N LEU A 169 10.76 -5.44 -1.39
CA LEU A 169 10.95 -6.77 -1.94
C LEU A 169 12.32 -6.90 -2.62
N LEU A 170 12.67 -5.98 -3.51
CA LEU A 170 13.85 -6.15 -4.37
C LEU A 170 15.17 -5.68 -3.75
N LYS A 171 15.12 -4.78 -2.77
CA LYS A 171 16.32 -4.10 -2.23
C LYS A 171 16.48 -4.14 -0.72
N LEU A 172 15.42 -4.47 0.04
CA LEU A 172 15.42 -4.36 1.51
C LEU A 172 15.02 -5.67 2.22
N GLY A 173 15.31 -6.82 1.63
CA GLY A 173 15.11 -8.12 2.27
C GLY A 173 13.69 -8.68 2.21
N GLY A 174 12.74 -7.99 1.59
CA GLY A 174 11.35 -8.46 1.54
C GLY A 174 11.20 -9.75 0.72
N TYR A 175 11.89 -9.87 -0.41
CA TYR A 175 11.79 -11.06 -1.27
C TYR A 175 12.25 -12.32 -0.54
N GLU A 176 13.41 -12.29 0.11
CA GLU A 176 13.94 -13.42 0.88
C GLU A 176 13.00 -13.88 2.00
N LYS A 177 12.34 -12.92 2.67
CA LYS A 177 11.41 -13.22 3.77
C LYS A 177 10.10 -13.85 3.30
N LEU A 178 9.70 -13.63 2.05
CA LEU A 178 8.45 -14.13 1.47
C LEU A 178 8.65 -15.27 0.47
N SER A 179 9.86 -15.45 -0.05
CA SER A 179 10.18 -16.50 -1.01
C SER A 179 10.31 -17.86 -0.33
N VAL A 180 9.71 -18.88 -0.95
CA VAL A 180 9.85 -20.28 -0.53
C VAL A 180 11.08 -20.94 -1.16
N VAL A 181 11.71 -20.28 -2.13
CA VAL A 181 12.88 -20.78 -2.88
C VAL A 181 14.15 -20.19 -2.28
N ALA A 182 15.22 -21.01 -2.21
CA ALA A 182 16.54 -20.60 -1.71
C ALA A 182 17.06 -19.35 -2.46
N PRO A 183 17.71 -18.40 -1.77
CA PRO A 183 17.96 -17.08 -2.34
C PRO A 183 19.02 -17.10 -3.46
N GLU A 184 18.63 -16.70 -4.68
CA GLU A 184 19.53 -16.09 -5.67
C GLU A 184 19.84 -14.62 -5.29
N VAL A 185 20.17 -14.38 -4.02
CA VAL A 185 20.25 -13.03 -3.44
C VAL A 185 21.63 -12.85 -2.80
N SER A 186 22.31 -11.74 -3.12
CA SER A 186 23.60 -11.38 -2.53
C SER A 186 23.42 -10.27 -1.51
N SER A 187 24.07 -10.36 -0.35
CA SER A 187 24.25 -9.22 0.56
C SER A 187 25.01 -8.09 -0.15
N LEU A 188 24.54 -6.85 0.00
CA LEU A 188 25.23 -5.66 -0.49
C LEU A 188 26.32 -5.21 0.48
#